data_AF-A0A397D557-F1
#
_entry.id   AF-A0A397D557-F1
#
_cell.length_a   1.000
_cell.length_b   1.000
_cell.length_c   1.000
_cell.angle_alpha   90.00
_cell.angle_beta   90.00
_cell.angle_gamma   90.00
#
_symmetry.space_group_name_H-M   'P 1'
#
loop_
_entity.id
_entity.type
_entity.pdbx_description
1 polymer ?
#
loop_
_entity_poly.entity_id
_entity_poly.type
_entity_poly.pdbx_seq_one_letter_code
_entity_poly.pdbx_strand_id
1 'polypeptide(L)'
;MVKVLVSLSALAASATAGSVTQLPESVTKHIDYSANPCDDFYQYACGAWYKDAVIPPGKPFTDLAFSKIGIENEAVLEEILSDNKTKLGEFYNSCLDTATLSSLGVTPLLGSIKAIWSANTTLDLLVVAGELAKNGIPAFVDIKASADKKDSTKNVLFGDQPPLSLPRSYYTTPSKWETIEADYKVYIASVLQFAGYTAKEVAAA
;
A
#
# COMPACT_ATOMS: atom_id res chain seq x y z
N MET A 1 -16.95 -29.34 -68.16
CA MET A 1 -16.66 -27.89 -68.03
C MET A 1 -17.36 -27.39 -66.77
N VAL A 2 -16.63 -27.28 -65.67
CA VAL A 2 -17.18 -26.90 -64.36
C VAL A 2 -17.16 -25.39 -64.26
N LYS A 3 -18.33 -24.75 -64.26
CA LYS A 3 -18.46 -23.32 -63.94
C LYS A 3 -18.50 -23.18 -62.42
N VAL A 4 -17.39 -22.75 -61.84
CA VAL A 4 -17.32 -22.32 -60.43
C VAL A 4 -17.78 -20.87 -60.39
N LEU A 5 -18.97 -20.64 -59.84
CA LEU A 5 -19.47 -19.31 -59.50
C LEU A 5 -18.93 -18.95 -58.12
N VAL A 6 -17.93 -18.07 -58.06
CA VAL A 6 -17.47 -17.46 -56.82
C VAL A 6 -18.42 -16.30 -56.50
N SER A 7 -19.25 -16.45 -55.46
CA SER A 7 -20.08 -15.36 -54.95
C SER A 7 -19.19 -14.29 -54.30
N LEU A 8 -19.10 -13.14 -54.94
CA LEU A 8 -18.42 -11.95 -54.43
C LEU A 8 -19.32 -11.26 -53.39
N SER A 9 -19.45 -11.84 -52.20
CA SER A 9 -20.28 -11.28 -51.13
C SER A 9 -19.65 -11.50 -49.76
N ALA A 10 -18.52 -10.85 -49.53
CA ALA A 10 -17.96 -10.62 -48.19
C ALA A 10 -16.95 -9.47 -48.23
N LEU A 11 -17.41 -8.24 -48.48
CA LEU A 11 -16.57 -7.05 -48.25
C LEU A 11 -17.44 -5.83 -47.95
N ALA A 12 -17.93 -5.73 -46.71
CA ALA A 12 -18.25 -4.46 -46.04
C ALA A 12 -18.83 -4.73 -44.63
N ALA A 13 -17.98 -5.13 -43.70
CA ALA A 13 -18.23 -4.94 -42.27
C ALA A 13 -16.91 -4.62 -41.58
N SER A 14 -16.18 -3.65 -42.14
CA SER A 14 -14.98 -3.09 -41.52
C SER A 14 -15.39 -1.88 -40.69
N ALA A 15 -15.49 -2.10 -39.38
CA ALA A 15 -15.32 -1.13 -38.30
C ALA A 15 -15.94 0.27 -38.46
N THR A 16 -17.16 0.44 -37.95
CA THR A 16 -17.51 1.70 -37.27
C THR A 16 -17.01 1.65 -35.83
N ALA A 17 -15.71 1.39 -35.63
CA ALA A 17 -15.04 1.91 -34.46
C ALA A 17 -14.74 3.36 -34.82
N GLY A 18 -15.53 4.31 -34.29
CA GLY A 18 -15.35 5.72 -34.58
C GLY A 18 -13.88 6.09 -34.43
N SER A 19 -13.27 6.62 -35.49
CA SER A 19 -11.91 7.14 -35.41
C SER A 19 -11.96 8.35 -34.49
N VAL A 20 -11.37 8.24 -33.30
CA VAL A 20 -11.17 9.37 -32.40
C VAL A 20 -10.20 10.32 -33.10
N THR A 21 -10.72 11.33 -33.80
CA THR A 21 -9.92 12.32 -34.54
C THR A 21 -9.37 13.41 -33.62
N GLN A 22 -9.90 13.52 -32.39
CA GLN A 22 -9.48 14.47 -31.38
C GLN A 22 -9.49 13.82 -30.00
N LEU A 23 -8.44 14.08 -29.21
CA LEU A 23 -8.38 13.64 -27.82
C LEU A 23 -9.43 14.41 -26.99
N PRO A 24 -10.04 13.77 -25.97
CA PRO A 24 -11.00 14.44 -25.10
C PRO A 24 -10.32 15.57 -24.30
N GLU A 25 -11.10 16.58 -23.92
CA GLU A 25 -10.63 17.72 -23.12
C GLU A 25 -9.95 17.28 -21.81
N SER A 26 -10.46 16.21 -21.20
CA SER A 26 -9.88 15.60 -20.00
C SER A 26 -8.43 15.15 -20.19
N VAL A 27 -7.98 14.96 -21.42
CA VAL A 27 -6.60 14.62 -21.78
C VAL A 27 -5.85 15.86 -22.28
N THR A 28 -6.43 16.61 -23.23
CA THR A 28 -5.72 17.72 -23.88
C THR A 28 -5.32 18.84 -22.92
N LYS A 29 -6.08 19.06 -21.84
CA LYS A 29 -5.75 20.06 -20.82
C LYS A 29 -4.46 19.77 -20.03
N HIS A 30 -3.93 18.55 -20.12
CA HIS A 30 -2.70 18.14 -19.42
C HIS A 30 -1.46 18.16 -20.33
N ILE A 31 -1.66 18.30 -21.65
CA ILE A 31 -0.59 18.26 -22.64
C ILE A 31 0.16 19.60 -22.70
N ASP A 32 1.49 19.54 -22.64
CA ASP A 32 2.36 20.67 -22.98
C ASP A 32 2.78 20.58 -24.45
N TYR A 33 2.02 21.22 -25.33
CA TYR A 33 2.27 21.24 -26.77
C TYR A 33 3.60 21.93 -27.17
N SER A 34 4.29 22.59 -26.24
CA SER A 34 5.61 23.18 -26.51
C SER A 34 6.75 22.15 -26.42
N ALA A 35 6.52 21.00 -25.79
CA ALA A 35 7.50 19.94 -25.67
C ALA A 35 7.46 19.00 -26.89
N ASN A 36 8.63 18.56 -27.34
CA ASN A 36 8.71 17.56 -28.41
C ASN A 36 8.42 16.16 -27.82
N PRO A 37 7.34 15.47 -28.24
CA PRO A 37 7.00 14.14 -27.73
C PRO A 37 8.06 13.07 -28.02
N CYS A 38 8.91 13.26 -29.02
CA CYS A 38 10.00 12.33 -29.34
C CYS A 38 11.22 12.48 -28.41
N ASP A 39 11.35 13.62 -27.74
CA ASP A 39 12.47 13.91 -26.84
C ASP A 39 12.09 13.65 -25.38
N ASP A 40 10.94 14.16 -24.96
CA ASP A 40 10.38 13.96 -23.62
C ASP A 40 8.86 13.81 -23.69
N PHE A 41 8.41 12.56 -23.79
CA PHE A 41 6.99 12.26 -23.85
C PHE A 41 6.26 12.54 -22.52
N TYR A 42 6.96 12.50 -21.37
CA TYR A 42 6.33 12.82 -20.08
C TYR A 42 6.02 14.31 -20.01
N GLN A 43 6.98 15.18 -20.37
CA GLN A 43 6.74 16.62 -20.43
C GLN A 43 5.66 16.95 -21.47
N TYR A 44 5.67 16.32 -22.66
CA TYR A 44 4.59 16.52 -23.62
C TYR A 44 3.22 16.11 -23.06
N ALA A 45 3.08 14.91 -22.51
CA ALA A 45 1.78 14.38 -22.10
C ALA A 45 1.24 14.98 -20.79
N CYS A 46 2.12 15.34 -19.86
CA CYS A 46 1.77 15.73 -18.49
C CYS A 46 2.23 17.14 -18.13
N GLY A 47 3.01 17.81 -18.97
CA GLY A 47 3.74 19.02 -18.60
C GLY A 47 2.86 20.20 -18.22
N ALA A 48 1.64 20.29 -18.76
CA ALA A 48 0.70 21.32 -18.34
C ALA A 48 0.16 21.04 -16.93
N TRP A 49 -0.14 19.77 -16.60
CA TRP A 49 -0.49 19.38 -15.23
C TRP A 49 0.67 19.57 -14.26
N TYR A 50 1.88 19.16 -14.66
CA TYR A 50 3.07 19.17 -13.82
C TYR A 50 3.44 20.59 -13.34
N LYS A 51 3.18 21.61 -14.16
CA LYS A 51 3.42 23.03 -13.80
C LYS A 51 2.61 23.49 -12.58
N ASP A 52 1.39 22.99 -12.43
CA ASP A 52 0.44 23.41 -11.40
C ASP A 52 0.25 22.37 -10.29
N ALA A 53 0.88 21.20 -10.41
CA ALA A 53 0.72 20.10 -9.48
C ALA A 53 1.27 20.46 -8.09
N VAL A 54 0.41 20.40 -7.07
CA VAL A 54 0.79 20.58 -5.68
C VAL A 54 0.65 19.25 -4.96
N ILE A 55 1.72 18.80 -4.30
CA ILE A 55 1.68 17.62 -3.43
C ILE A 55 0.84 18.00 -2.19
N PRO A 56 -0.30 17.32 -1.92
CA PRO A 56 -1.13 17.64 -0.78
C PRO A 56 -0.38 17.47 0.56
N PRO A 57 -0.71 18.25 1.60
CA PRO A 57 -0.15 18.07 2.93
C PRO A 57 -0.27 16.62 3.41
N GLY A 58 0.80 16.07 3.98
CA GLY A 58 0.83 14.70 4.48
C GLY A 58 0.96 13.62 3.39
N LYS A 59 1.01 13.97 2.10
CA LYS A 59 1.33 13.04 1.01
C LYS A 59 2.79 13.20 0.58
N PRO A 60 3.50 12.09 0.28
CA PRO A 60 4.89 12.16 -0.19
C PRO A 60 4.99 12.53 -1.68
N PHE A 61 3.92 12.34 -2.46
CA PHE A 61 3.84 12.69 -3.87
C PHE A 61 2.38 12.90 -4.28
N THR A 62 2.18 13.41 -5.51
CA THR A 62 0.90 13.40 -6.20
C THR A 62 1.13 13.03 -7.66
N ASP A 63 0.11 12.51 -8.32
CA ASP A 63 0.13 12.18 -9.73
C ASP A 63 -1.21 12.51 -10.40
N LEU A 64 -1.20 12.57 -11.73
CA LEU A 64 -2.37 12.96 -12.52
C LEU A 64 -3.50 11.92 -12.48
N ALA A 65 -3.19 10.64 -12.30
CA ALA A 65 -4.13 9.55 -12.49
C ALA A 65 -4.65 8.99 -11.17
N PHE A 66 -3.78 8.39 -10.37
CA PHE A 66 -4.14 7.60 -9.19
C PHE A 66 -4.42 8.47 -7.97
N SER A 67 -3.64 9.52 -7.73
CA SER A 67 -3.83 10.40 -6.56
C SER A 67 -5.21 11.04 -6.57
N LYS A 68 -5.66 11.56 -7.72
CA LYS A 68 -6.99 12.15 -7.86
C LYS A 68 -8.10 11.13 -7.61
N ILE A 69 -8.03 9.97 -8.25
CA ILE A 69 -9.01 8.89 -8.07
C ILE A 69 -9.03 8.42 -6.61
N GLY A 70 -7.88 8.33 -5.96
CA GLY A 70 -7.77 7.97 -4.55
C GLY A 70 -8.53 8.94 -3.65
N ILE A 71 -8.36 10.25 -3.85
CA ILE A 71 -9.05 11.30 -3.08
C ILE A 71 -10.57 11.24 -3.33
N GLU A 72 -11.00 11.12 -4.59
CA GLU A 72 -12.42 11.03 -4.94
C GLU A 72 -13.07 9.76 -4.33
N ASN A 73 -12.36 8.63 -4.36
CA ASN A 73 -12.82 7.40 -3.72
C ASN A 73 -12.88 7.52 -2.19
N GLU A 74 -11.91 8.18 -1.56
CA GLU A 74 -11.89 8.42 -0.12
C GLU A 74 -13.12 9.23 0.32
N ALA A 75 -13.47 10.30 -0.41
CA ALA A 75 -14.68 11.08 -0.15
C ALA A 75 -15.98 10.26 -0.28
N VAL A 76 -16.08 9.40 -1.29
CA VAL A 76 -17.23 8.48 -1.45
C VAL A 76 -17.28 7.46 -0.32
N LEU A 77 -16.13 6.93 0.11
CA LEU A 77 -16.07 6.00 1.24
C LEU A 77 -16.49 6.69 2.54
N GLU A 78 -16.06 7.92 2.79
CA GLU A 78 -16.50 8.71 3.95
C GLU A 78 -18.02 8.90 3.96
N GLU A 79 -18.63 9.23 2.81
CA GLU A 79 -20.08 9.33 2.68
C GLU A 79 -20.78 8.00 3.04
N ILE A 80 -20.33 6.89 2.45
CA ILE A 80 -20.87 5.55 2.73
C ILE A 80 -20.76 5.18 4.22
N LEU A 81 -19.64 5.54 4.85
CA LEU A 81 -19.36 5.20 6.25
C LEU A 81 -20.10 6.13 7.24
N SER A 82 -20.47 7.34 6.81
CA SER A 82 -21.19 8.33 7.64
C SER A 82 -22.60 7.88 8.03
N ASP A 83 -23.23 7.00 7.25
CA ASP A 83 -24.56 6.43 7.51
C ASP A 83 -24.59 5.51 8.75
N ASN A 84 -23.42 5.17 9.30
CA ASN A 84 -23.18 4.58 10.62
C ASN A 84 -24.15 3.44 11.01
N LYS A 85 -24.43 2.55 10.07
CA LYS A 85 -25.24 1.35 10.29
C LYS A 85 -24.52 0.13 9.72
N THR A 86 -24.57 -0.98 10.48
CA THR A 86 -23.81 -2.25 10.33
C THR A 86 -22.40 -2.24 10.94
N LYS A 87 -21.78 -3.43 11.04
CA LYS A 87 -20.46 -3.71 11.62
C LYS A 87 -19.32 -2.88 11.00
N LEU A 88 -19.46 -2.45 9.74
CA LEU A 88 -18.45 -1.65 9.05
C LEU A 88 -18.36 -0.23 9.63
N GLY A 89 -19.51 0.41 9.89
CA GLY A 89 -19.55 1.74 10.51
C GLY A 89 -19.02 1.73 11.94
N GLU A 90 -19.38 0.70 12.73
CA GLU A 90 -18.82 0.49 14.08
C GLU A 90 -17.30 0.36 14.05
N PHE A 91 -16.77 -0.45 13.14
CA PHE A 91 -15.32 -0.63 12.97
C PHE A 91 -14.63 0.68 12.57
N TYR A 92 -15.20 1.42 11.60
CA TYR A 92 -14.65 2.70 11.17
C TYR A 92 -14.64 3.73 12.32
N ASN A 93 -15.75 3.86 13.05
CA ASN A 93 -15.84 4.78 14.19
C ASN A 93 -14.90 4.39 15.33
N SER A 94 -14.61 3.10 15.51
CA SER A 94 -13.63 2.65 16.50
C SER A 94 -12.21 3.17 16.20
N CYS A 95 -11.89 3.44 14.93
CA CYS A 95 -10.63 4.03 14.51
C CYS A 95 -10.60 5.56 14.75
N LEU A 96 -11.75 6.22 14.65
CA LEU A 96 -11.87 7.67 14.79
C LEU A 96 -12.03 8.15 16.24
N ASP A 97 -12.43 7.28 17.17
CA ASP A 97 -12.60 7.61 18.59
C ASP A 97 -11.24 7.74 19.32
N THR A 98 -10.56 8.84 19.02
CA THR A 98 -9.26 9.19 19.61
C THR A 98 -9.33 9.38 21.12
N ALA A 99 -10.49 9.73 21.68
CA ALA A 99 -10.67 9.86 23.13
C ALA A 99 -10.56 8.50 23.83
N THR A 100 -11.28 7.50 23.31
CA THR A 100 -11.17 6.12 23.82
C THR A 100 -9.77 5.55 23.57
N LEU A 101 -9.19 5.73 22.38
CA LEU A 101 -7.83 5.27 22.08
C LEU A 101 -6.79 5.88 23.03
N SER A 102 -6.88 7.19 23.31
CA SER A 102 -5.97 7.88 24.23
C SER A 102 -6.14 7.41 25.68
N SER A 103 -7.38 7.14 26.11
CA SER A 103 -7.68 6.62 27.45
C SER A 103 -7.14 5.20 27.65
N LEU A 104 -7.25 4.34 26.64
CA LEU A 104 -6.75 2.97 26.69
C LEU A 104 -5.21 2.91 26.69
N GLY A 105 -4.55 3.81 25.95
CA GLY A 105 -3.11 3.82 25.77
C GLY A 105 -2.59 2.46 25.31
N VAL A 106 -1.50 1.98 25.92
CA VAL A 106 -0.88 0.68 25.58
C VAL A 106 -1.61 -0.53 26.19
N THR A 107 -2.61 -0.32 27.05
CA THR A 107 -3.26 -1.39 27.82
C THR A 107 -3.71 -2.59 26.98
N PRO A 108 -4.33 -2.41 25.79
CA PRO A 108 -4.73 -3.54 24.93
C PRO A 108 -3.57 -4.40 24.43
N LEU A 109 -2.35 -3.87 24.37
CA LEU A 109 -1.16 -4.56 23.86
C LEU A 109 -0.35 -5.26 24.96
N LEU A 110 -0.61 -4.97 26.24
CA LEU A 110 0.20 -5.47 27.35
C LEU A 110 0.25 -7.00 27.44
N GLY A 111 -0.81 -7.70 27.02
CA GLY A 111 -0.81 -9.17 26.99
C GLY A 111 0.25 -9.72 26.05
N SER A 112 0.28 -9.23 24.81
CA SER A 112 1.28 -9.59 23.80
C SER A 112 2.69 -9.19 24.21
N ILE A 113 2.86 -7.98 24.73
CA ILE A 113 4.16 -7.47 25.20
C ILE A 113 4.71 -8.36 26.33
N LYS A 114 3.89 -8.70 27.33
CA LYS A 114 4.29 -9.59 28.43
C LYS A 114 4.63 -10.99 27.95
N ALA A 115 3.90 -11.52 26.96
CA ALA A 115 4.19 -12.83 26.39
C ALA A 115 5.59 -12.84 25.74
N ILE A 116 5.95 -11.79 25.01
CA ILE A 116 7.30 -11.63 24.43
C ILE A 116 8.36 -11.57 25.53
N TRP A 117 8.15 -10.75 26.56
CA TRP A 117 9.13 -10.59 27.66
C TRP A 117 9.30 -11.83 28.53
N SER A 118 8.27 -12.68 28.60
CA SER A 118 8.31 -13.89 29.41
C SER A 118 8.91 -15.09 28.69
N ALA A 119 9.23 -14.96 27.39
CA ALA A 119 9.88 -16.02 26.62
C ALA A 119 11.36 -16.13 27.02
N ASN A 120 11.73 -17.24 27.66
CA ASN A 120 13.08 -17.46 28.18
C ASN A 120 13.93 -18.39 27.31
N THR A 121 13.29 -19.08 26.36
CA THR A 121 13.94 -19.97 25.42
C THR A 121 13.58 -19.62 23.99
N THR A 122 14.39 -20.06 23.03
CA THR A 122 14.07 -19.95 21.60
C THR A 122 12.72 -20.59 21.27
N LEU A 123 12.39 -21.71 21.93
CA LEU A 123 11.10 -22.37 21.71
C LEU A 123 9.94 -21.52 22.22
N ASP A 124 10.04 -20.92 23.40
CA ASP A 124 9.02 -20.02 23.93
C ASP A 124 8.80 -18.83 22.98
N LEU A 125 9.90 -18.27 22.46
CA LEU A 125 9.83 -17.15 21.53
C LEU A 125 9.17 -17.53 20.21
N LEU A 126 9.42 -18.73 19.69
CA LEU A 126 8.75 -19.25 18.49
C LEU A 126 7.25 -19.53 18.73
N VAL A 127 6.86 -19.98 19.93
CA VAL A 127 5.45 -20.13 20.32
C VAL A 127 4.76 -18.77 20.35
N VAL A 128 5.38 -17.77 21.00
CA VAL A 128 4.85 -16.40 21.03
C VAL A 128 4.75 -15.81 19.62
N ALA A 129 5.78 -15.99 18.78
CA ALA A 129 5.75 -15.60 17.37
C ALA A 129 4.56 -16.20 16.61
N GLY A 130 4.26 -17.49 16.85
CA GLY A 130 3.10 -18.17 16.27
C GLY A 130 1.77 -17.57 16.71
N GLU A 131 1.61 -17.21 17.99
CA GLU A 131 0.39 -16.55 18.50
C GLU A 131 0.22 -15.13 17.94
N LEU A 132 1.31 -14.37 17.80
CA LEU A 132 1.30 -13.06 17.16
C LEU A 132 0.94 -13.14 15.67
N ALA A 133 1.45 -14.16 14.96
CA ALA A 133 1.15 -14.37 13.55
C ALA A 133 -0.34 -14.61 13.29
N LYS A 134 -1.08 -15.26 14.21
CA LYS A 134 -2.55 -15.41 14.13
C LYS A 134 -3.30 -14.07 14.14
N ASN A 135 -2.67 -13.04 14.69
CA ASN A 135 -3.20 -11.67 14.75
C ASN A 135 -2.60 -10.76 13.66
N GLY A 136 -1.99 -11.34 12.63
CA GLY A 136 -1.42 -10.59 11.51
C GLY A 136 -0.06 -9.95 11.81
N ILE A 137 0.63 -10.38 12.86
CA ILE A 137 1.96 -9.90 13.25
C ILE A 137 2.96 -11.05 13.09
N PRO A 138 3.41 -11.37 11.86
CA PRO A 138 4.39 -12.42 11.66
C PRO A 138 5.74 -12.01 12.29
N ALA A 139 6.38 -12.96 12.97
CA ALA A 139 7.75 -12.82 13.46
C ALA A 139 8.62 -13.93 12.86
N PHE A 140 9.84 -13.57 12.43
CA PHE A 140 10.85 -14.42 11.78
C PHE A 140 10.46 -15.05 10.43
N VAL A 141 9.21 -15.50 10.26
CA VAL A 141 8.65 -16.07 9.02
C VAL A 141 7.22 -15.57 8.84
N ASP A 142 6.89 -15.05 7.66
CA ASP A 142 5.52 -14.74 7.26
C ASP A 142 4.87 -16.00 6.65
N ILE A 143 3.94 -16.61 7.39
CA ILE A 143 3.27 -17.85 6.99
C ILE A 143 1.92 -17.53 6.36
N LYS A 144 1.75 -17.89 5.09
CA LYS A 144 0.50 -17.66 4.34
C LYS A 144 0.08 -18.90 3.55
N ALA A 145 -1.23 -19.12 3.49
CA ALA A 145 -1.81 -20.12 2.60
C ALA A 145 -2.11 -19.48 1.24
N SER A 146 -1.63 -20.08 0.16
CA SER A 146 -1.89 -19.62 -1.21
C SER A 146 -1.94 -20.81 -2.17
N ALA A 147 -2.44 -20.58 -3.38
CA ALA A 147 -2.51 -21.61 -4.43
C ALA A 147 -1.12 -22.20 -4.73
N ASP A 148 -1.05 -23.52 -4.88
CA ASP A 148 0.18 -24.21 -5.29
C ASP A 148 0.51 -23.86 -6.75
N LYS A 149 1.76 -23.46 -6.98
CA LYS A 149 2.26 -23.16 -8.33
C LYS A 149 2.26 -24.39 -9.24
N LYS A 150 2.30 -25.60 -8.68
CA LYS A 150 2.26 -26.86 -9.42
C LYS A 150 0.84 -27.39 -9.63
N ASP A 151 -0.10 -26.98 -8.79
CA ASP A 151 -1.50 -27.41 -8.84
C ASP A 151 -2.41 -26.32 -8.26
N SER A 152 -2.92 -25.44 -9.12
CA SER A 152 -3.74 -24.30 -8.70
C SER A 152 -5.10 -24.69 -8.09
N THR A 153 -5.47 -25.97 -8.09
CA THR A 153 -6.66 -26.48 -7.40
C THR A 153 -6.42 -26.71 -5.91
N LYS A 154 -5.16 -26.64 -5.45
CA LYS A 154 -4.76 -26.83 -4.06
C LYS A 154 -4.15 -25.57 -3.48
N ASN A 155 -4.32 -25.40 -2.18
CA ASN A 155 -3.54 -24.46 -1.39
C ASN A 155 -2.40 -25.18 -0.69
N VAL A 156 -1.27 -24.49 -0.55
CA VAL A 156 -0.12 -24.92 0.27
C VAL A 156 0.30 -23.79 1.18
N LEU A 157 1.02 -24.14 2.25
CA LEU A 157 1.62 -23.17 3.15
C LEU A 157 2.94 -22.66 2.54
N PHE A 158 3.09 -21.35 2.50
CA PHE A 158 4.32 -20.66 2.14
C PHE A 158 4.88 -19.99 3.40
N GLY A 159 6.19 -20.12 3.59
CA GLY A 159 6.95 -19.27 4.51
C GLY A 159 7.75 -18.25 3.69
N ASP A 160 7.57 -16.98 4.00
CA ASP A 160 8.25 -15.86 3.34
C ASP A 160 9.06 -15.04 4.34
N GLN A 161 9.90 -14.14 3.83
CA GLN A 161 10.56 -13.14 4.64
C GLN A 161 9.50 -12.26 5.32
N PRO A 162 9.55 -12.06 6.66
CA PRO A 162 8.65 -11.14 7.33
C PRO A 162 8.97 -9.68 6.93
N PRO A 163 7.99 -8.77 7.02
CA PRO A 163 8.22 -7.36 6.75
C PRO A 163 9.31 -6.80 7.67
N LEU A 164 10.18 -5.97 7.10
CA LEU A 164 11.13 -5.17 7.86
C LEU A 164 10.49 -3.82 8.18
N SER A 165 10.90 -3.20 9.28
CA SER A 165 10.45 -1.85 9.67
C SER A 165 10.85 -0.75 8.69
N LEU A 166 11.83 -1.01 7.82
CA LEU A 166 12.24 -0.14 6.73
C LEU A 166 12.48 -0.97 5.46
N PRO A 167 12.41 -0.37 4.26
CA PRO A 167 12.84 -1.04 3.04
C PRO A 167 14.27 -1.56 3.16
N ARG A 168 14.53 -2.78 2.66
CA ARG A 168 15.83 -3.47 2.75
C ARG A 168 17.04 -2.58 2.40
N SER A 169 16.89 -1.67 1.44
CA SER A 169 17.98 -0.81 1.00
C SER A 169 18.56 0.09 2.10
N TYR A 170 17.76 0.45 3.11
CA TYR A 170 18.24 1.21 4.27
C TYR A 170 19.18 0.40 5.16
N TYR A 171 19.05 -0.92 5.18
CA TYR A 171 19.94 -1.81 5.95
C TYR A 171 21.19 -2.23 5.17
N THR A 172 21.15 -2.16 3.84
CA THR A 172 22.24 -2.65 2.97
C THR A 172 23.02 -1.56 2.25
N THR A 173 22.60 -0.30 2.37
CA THR A 173 23.23 0.85 1.70
C THR A 173 23.61 1.90 2.76
N PRO A 174 24.88 2.03 3.16
CA PRO A 174 25.30 2.94 4.22
C PRO A 174 24.83 4.39 4.03
N SER A 175 24.96 4.92 2.81
CA SER A 175 24.53 6.28 2.50
C SER A 175 23.02 6.52 2.65
N LYS A 176 22.18 5.48 2.53
CA LYS A 176 20.73 5.60 2.82
C LYS A 176 20.45 5.49 4.32
N TRP A 177 21.20 4.66 5.03
CA TRP A 177 21.09 4.56 6.49
C TRP A 177 21.43 5.88 7.15
N GLU A 178 22.52 6.52 6.72
CA GLU A 178 22.99 7.80 7.22
C GLU A 178 21.92 8.91 7.15
N THR A 179 21.00 8.86 6.18
CA THR A 179 19.93 9.88 6.06
C THR A 179 18.81 9.73 7.09
N ILE A 180 18.67 8.58 7.76
CA ILE A 180 17.55 8.30 8.67
C ILE A 180 17.97 7.75 10.03
N GLU A 181 19.24 7.37 10.23
CA GLU A 181 19.71 6.70 11.44
C GLU A 181 19.35 7.44 12.73
N ALA A 182 19.60 8.75 12.76
CA ALA A 182 19.37 9.57 13.94
C ALA A 182 17.87 9.56 14.33
N ASP A 183 16.99 9.84 13.38
CA ASP A 183 15.55 9.87 13.61
C ASP A 183 14.98 8.49 13.91
N TYR A 184 15.51 7.45 13.24
CA TYR A 184 15.09 6.08 13.48
C TYR A 184 15.44 5.61 14.90
N LYS A 185 16.62 5.97 15.42
CA LYS A 185 16.99 5.68 16.82
C LYS A 185 16.05 6.38 17.81
N VAL A 186 15.70 7.65 17.56
CA VAL A 186 14.73 8.38 18.39
C VAL A 186 13.35 7.73 18.33
N TYR A 187 12.90 7.33 17.14
CA TYR A 187 11.63 6.64 16.95
C TYR A 187 11.57 5.34 17.73
N ILE A 188 12.56 4.46 17.60
CA ILE A 188 12.61 3.19 18.33
C ILE A 188 12.65 3.42 19.85
N ALA A 189 13.46 4.37 20.32
CA ALA A 189 13.51 4.72 21.73
C ALA A 189 12.14 5.16 22.28
N SER A 190 11.42 5.98 21.51
CA SER A 190 10.08 6.46 21.89
C SER A 190 9.06 5.32 21.93
N VAL A 191 9.07 4.44 20.93
CA VAL A 191 8.18 3.26 20.88
C VAL A 191 8.43 2.33 22.07
N LEU A 192 9.69 2.08 22.44
CA LEU A 192 10.03 1.25 23.60
C LEU A 192 9.54 1.89 24.92
N GLN A 193 9.70 3.21 25.08
CA GLN A 193 9.17 3.92 26.25
C GLN A 193 7.65 3.79 26.35
N PHE A 194 6.93 3.94 25.23
CA PHE A 194 5.48 3.72 25.19
C PHE A 194 5.07 2.27 25.49
N ALA A 195 5.93 1.30 25.17
CA ALA A 195 5.74 -0.09 25.53
C ALA A 195 6.04 -0.40 27.02
N GLY A 196 6.50 0.58 27.81
CA GLY A 196 6.73 0.47 29.24
C GLY A 196 8.20 0.23 29.64
N TYR A 197 9.15 0.33 28.71
CA TYR A 197 10.57 0.26 29.03
C TYR A 197 11.03 1.54 29.73
N THR A 198 11.90 1.38 30.74
CA THR A 198 12.57 2.50 31.40
C THR A 198 13.62 3.14 30.48
N ALA A 199 13.95 4.41 30.72
CA ALA A 199 15.01 5.09 29.98
C ALA A 199 16.36 4.33 30.01
N LYS A 200 16.65 3.61 31.11
CA LYS A 200 17.85 2.79 31.23
C LYS A 200 17.82 1.57 30.31
N GLU A 201 16.67 0.89 30.22
CA GLU A 201 16.52 -0.27 29.33
C GLU A 201 16.53 0.15 27.87
N VAL A 202 15.91 1.29 27.54
CA VAL A 202 15.95 1.86 26.18
C VAL A 202 17.37 2.22 25.75
N ALA A 203 18.20 2.77 26.65
CA ALA A 203 19.60 3.09 26.33
C ALA A 203 20.50 1.84 26.15
N ALA A 204 20.05 0.68 26.62
CA ALA A 204 20.79 -0.59 26.53
C ALA A 204 20.35 -1.47 25.33
N ALA A 205 19.23 -1.12 24.70
CA ALA A 205 18.67 -1.78 23.51
C ALA A 205 19.24 -1.19 22.22
#